data_AF-L1NSI5-F1
#
_entry.id   AF-L1NSI5-F1
#
_cell.length_a   1.000
_cell.length_b   1.000
_cell.length_c   1.000
_cell.angle_alpha   90.00
_cell.angle_beta   90.00
_cell.angle_gamma   90.00
#
_symmetry.space_group_name_H-M   'P 1'
#
loop_
_entity.id
_entity.type
_entity.pdbx_description
1 polymer ?
#
loop_
_entity_poly.entity_id
_entity_poly.type
_entity_poly.pdbx_seq_one_letter_code
_entity_poly.pdbx_strand_id
1 'polypeptide(L)'
;MNKENYPTWLVPIDIAKELKKIGFNEPCLYYNSEAISGMGYQCIEIEERIHNEDPNVIELRELKYFNYNKKKGCTSIPTWEQVFKWFREHNLHSEIWYKIGHYEEDGEVKETPPYNYGILNKKAEPLNAEYYFWFYEDARQELVLELIKIYKKMNEKPTCNRIRRA
;
A
#
# COMPACT_ATOMS: atom_id res chain seq x y z
N MET A 1 11.57 16.84 -1.58
CA MET A 1 10.11 17.08 -1.55
C MET A 1 9.69 17.16 -0.09
N ASN A 2 8.91 18.16 0.28
CA ASN A 2 8.51 18.35 1.66
C ASN A 2 7.55 17.23 2.06
N LYS A 3 7.96 16.32 2.96
CA LYS A 3 7.09 15.22 3.43
C LYS A 3 5.82 15.75 4.12
N GLU A 4 5.85 17.00 4.57
CA GLU A 4 4.79 17.66 5.33
C GLU A 4 3.47 17.86 4.56
N ASN A 5 3.50 17.87 3.21
CA ASN A 5 2.31 18.13 2.40
C ASN A 5 1.76 16.89 1.66
N TYR A 6 2.32 15.70 1.92
CA TYR A 6 1.82 14.48 1.26
C TYR A 6 0.55 13.97 1.95
N PRO A 7 -0.53 13.66 1.21
CA PRO A 7 -1.77 13.22 1.84
C PRO A 7 -1.65 11.87 2.56
N THR A 8 -2.08 11.80 3.81
CA THR A 8 -1.97 10.60 4.66
C THR A 8 -2.95 9.49 4.28
N TRP A 9 -3.96 9.78 3.47
CA TRP A 9 -4.92 8.79 2.93
C TRP A 9 -4.38 8.01 1.71
N LEU A 10 -3.26 8.46 1.14
CA LEU A 10 -2.53 7.75 0.09
C LEU A 10 -1.39 6.93 0.70
N VAL A 11 -1.04 5.83 0.05
CA VAL A 11 0.19 5.12 0.43
C VAL A 11 1.41 5.97 0.09
N PRO A 12 2.50 5.91 0.88
CA PRO A 12 3.78 6.51 0.52
C PRO A 12 4.25 6.07 -0.88
N ILE A 13 4.94 6.95 -1.58
CA ILE A 13 5.41 6.70 -2.96
C ILE A 13 6.31 5.46 -3.04
N ASP A 14 7.15 5.23 -2.04
CA ASP A 14 8.02 4.05 -2.01
C ASP A 14 7.20 2.75 -1.91
N ILE A 15 6.11 2.76 -1.15
CA ILE A 15 5.15 1.65 -1.10
C ILE A 15 4.44 1.49 -2.45
N ALA A 16 4.00 2.58 -3.08
CA ALA A 16 3.39 2.53 -4.42
C ALA A 16 4.33 1.91 -5.48
N LYS A 17 5.64 2.22 -5.40
CA LYS A 17 6.67 1.62 -6.26
C LYS A 17 6.84 0.13 -6.00
N GLU A 18 6.83 -0.30 -4.75
CA GLU A 18 6.88 -1.73 -4.40
C GLU A 18 5.63 -2.48 -4.88
N LEU A 19 4.44 -1.89 -4.73
CA LEU A 19 3.18 -2.42 -5.27
C LEU A 19 3.24 -2.59 -6.79
N LYS A 20 3.74 -1.58 -7.51
CA LYS A 20 3.97 -1.69 -8.95
C LYS A 20 4.89 -2.85 -9.32
N LYS A 21 6.00 -3.05 -8.59
CA LYS A 21 6.95 -4.14 -8.83
C LYS A 21 6.31 -5.53 -8.69
N ILE A 22 5.34 -5.68 -7.78
CA ILE A 22 4.61 -6.95 -7.60
C ILE A 22 3.40 -7.11 -8.53
N GLY A 23 3.17 -6.17 -9.44
CA GLY A 23 2.14 -6.27 -10.46
C GLY A 23 0.81 -5.59 -10.13
N PHE A 24 0.75 -4.72 -9.12
CA PHE A 24 -0.43 -3.88 -8.88
C PHE A 24 -0.82 -3.13 -10.16
N ASN A 25 -2.03 -3.36 -10.65
CA ASN A 25 -2.49 -2.92 -11.98
C ASN A 25 -3.89 -2.29 -11.95
N GLU A 26 -4.40 -1.96 -10.77
CA GLU A 26 -5.68 -1.26 -10.64
C GLU A 26 -5.57 0.19 -11.13
N PRO A 27 -6.66 0.75 -11.67
CA PRO A 27 -6.71 2.18 -11.95
C PRO A 27 -6.63 3.00 -10.65
N CYS A 28 -5.92 4.14 -10.71
CA CYS A 28 -5.82 5.10 -9.62
C CYS A 28 -6.14 6.50 -10.12
N LEU A 29 -6.56 7.36 -9.19
CA LEU A 29 -6.73 8.78 -9.46
C LEU A 29 -5.39 9.53 -9.43
N TYR A 30 -4.53 9.15 -8.49
CA TYR A 30 -3.23 9.78 -8.27
C TYR A 30 -2.12 8.93 -8.88
N TYR A 31 -1.06 9.58 -9.36
CA TYR A 31 0.14 8.90 -9.81
C TYR A 31 1.38 9.77 -9.62
N ASN A 32 2.55 9.12 -9.52
CA ASN A 32 3.84 9.76 -9.55
C ASN A 32 4.41 9.72 -10.98
N SER A 33 4.77 10.87 -11.55
CA SER A 33 5.41 10.98 -12.86
C SER A 33 6.89 11.34 -12.73
N GLU A 34 7.78 10.37 -12.90
CA GLU A 34 9.23 10.55 -12.90
C GLU A 34 9.74 11.13 -14.23
N ALA A 35 8.94 11.03 -15.29
CA ALA A 35 9.30 11.49 -16.63
C ALA A 35 9.46 13.02 -16.76
N ILE A 36 8.94 13.80 -15.82
CA ILE A 36 8.93 15.27 -15.91
C ILE A 36 10.21 15.89 -15.31
N SER A 37 10.80 15.33 -14.24
CA SER A 37 12.00 15.91 -13.59
C SER A 37 13.00 14.91 -13.01
N GLY A 38 12.80 13.60 -13.17
CA GLY A 38 13.61 12.57 -12.51
C GLY A 38 13.35 12.42 -10.99
N MET A 39 12.83 13.45 -10.31
CA MET A 39 12.43 13.38 -8.89
C MET A 39 11.01 12.86 -8.67
N GLY A 40 10.14 12.94 -9.69
CA GLY A 40 8.74 12.53 -9.59
C GLY A 40 7.80 13.67 -9.16
N TYR A 41 6.72 13.90 -9.90
CA TYR A 41 5.60 14.76 -9.45
C TYR A 41 4.37 13.93 -9.16
N GLN A 42 3.65 14.25 -8.08
CA GLN A 42 2.33 13.68 -7.81
C GLN A 42 1.31 14.44 -8.65
N CYS A 43 0.58 13.70 -9.46
CA CYS A 43 -0.28 14.25 -10.49
C CYS A 43 -1.69 13.66 -10.38
N ILE A 44 -2.65 14.46 -10.82
CA ILE A 44 -4.00 14.05 -11.19
C ILE A 44 -4.13 14.41 -12.66
N GLU A 45 -4.51 13.46 -13.52
CA GLU A 45 -4.85 13.76 -14.91
C GLU A 45 -6.35 14.09 -14.96
N ILE A 46 -6.70 15.15 -15.68
CA ILE A 46 -8.08 15.47 -16.00
C ILE A 46 -8.35 15.15 -17.47
N GLU A 47 -9.55 14.69 -17.80
CA GLU A 47 -10.01 14.59 -19.18
C GLU A 47 -10.20 16.01 -19.77
N GLU A 48 -10.35 16.11 -21.10
CA GLU A 48 -10.66 17.40 -21.73
C GLU A 48 -11.85 18.03 -21.01
N ARG A 49 -11.72 19.30 -20.58
CA ARG A 49 -12.81 20.00 -19.90
C ARG A 49 -13.99 20.08 -20.84
N ILE A 50 -15.02 19.28 -20.57
CA ILE A 50 -16.12 19.14 -21.51
C ILE A 50 -16.91 20.45 -21.55
N HIS A 51 -17.21 21.11 -20.44
CA HIS A 51 -17.88 22.42 -20.41
C HIS A 51 -17.87 23.04 -18.99
N ASN A 52 -16.84 23.80 -18.61
CA ASN A 52 -16.92 24.62 -17.38
C ASN A 52 -16.82 26.10 -17.71
N GLU A 53 -17.90 26.84 -17.41
CA GLU A 53 -17.92 28.32 -17.44
C GLU A 53 -17.17 28.91 -16.22
N ASP A 54 -16.93 28.12 -15.16
CA ASP A 54 -16.11 28.50 -14.01
C ASP A 54 -14.68 27.92 -14.12
N PRO A 55 -13.65 28.73 -14.36
CA PRO A 55 -12.29 28.26 -14.58
C PRO A 55 -11.65 27.59 -13.36
N ASN A 56 -12.19 27.78 -12.15
CA ASN A 56 -11.55 27.42 -10.88
C ASN A 56 -12.10 26.14 -10.23
N VAL A 57 -13.07 25.46 -10.86
CA VAL A 57 -13.65 24.22 -10.33
C VAL A 57 -13.27 23.05 -11.23
N ILE A 58 -12.98 21.92 -10.60
CA ILE A 58 -12.80 20.62 -11.27
C ILE A 58 -13.91 19.71 -10.78
N GLU A 59 -14.72 19.20 -11.70
CA GLU A 59 -15.77 18.25 -11.36
C GLU A 59 -15.21 16.83 -11.27
N LEU A 60 -15.81 15.99 -10.40
CA LEU A 60 -15.37 14.60 -10.24
C LEU A 60 -15.37 13.81 -11.55
N ARG A 61 -16.31 14.10 -12.47
CA ARG A 61 -16.39 13.43 -13.78
C ARG A 61 -15.24 13.79 -14.73
N GLU A 62 -14.55 14.90 -14.48
CA GLU A 62 -13.39 15.32 -15.27
C GLU A 62 -12.12 14.62 -14.80
N LEU A 63 -12.13 13.97 -13.63
CA LEU A 63 -10.97 13.30 -13.10
C LEU A 63 -10.74 11.96 -13.79
N LYS A 64 -9.54 11.76 -14.34
CA LYS A 64 -9.21 10.53 -15.07
C LYS A 64 -8.73 9.43 -14.12
N TYR A 65 -9.51 8.37 -14.07
CA TYR A 65 -9.19 7.16 -13.31
C TYR A 65 -8.51 6.12 -14.23
N PHE A 66 -7.20 5.91 -14.06
CA PHE A 66 -6.41 5.11 -15.02
C PHE A 66 -5.29 4.30 -14.35
N ASN A 67 -4.91 3.18 -14.96
CA ASN A 67 -3.74 2.42 -14.52
C ASN A 67 -2.44 3.04 -15.07
N TYR A 68 -1.86 3.96 -14.31
CA TYR A 68 -0.62 4.66 -14.68
C TYR A 68 0.62 3.76 -14.65
N ASN A 69 0.57 2.58 -14.04
CA ASN A 69 1.69 1.62 -14.09
C ASN A 69 1.96 1.12 -15.52
N LYS A 70 1.00 1.26 -16.44
CA LYS A 70 1.17 1.01 -17.89
C LYS A 70 1.95 2.11 -18.62
N LYS A 71 2.04 3.33 -18.06
CA LYS A 71 2.79 4.44 -18.65
C LYS A 71 4.25 4.40 -18.19
N LYS A 72 5.18 4.50 -19.14
CA LYS A 72 6.63 4.52 -18.84
C LYS A 72 6.96 5.73 -17.96
N GLY A 73 7.76 5.52 -16.91
CA GLY A 73 8.14 6.58 -15.97
C GLY A 73 7.02 7.05 -15.05
N CYS A 74 5.88 6.35 -15.00
CA CYS A 74 4.78 6.66 -14.09
C CYS A 74 4.53 5.52 -13.09
N THR A 75 4.08 5.84 -11.88
CA THR A 75 3.67 4.87 -10.85
C THR A 75 2.32 5.28 -10.30
N SER A 76 1.30 4.42 -10.43
CA SER A 76 -0.01 4.64 -9.80
C SER A 76 0.16 4.76 -8.29
N ILE A 77 -0.48 5.75 -7.66
CA ILE A 77 -0.49 5.95 -6.21
C ILE A 77 -1.89 5.57 -5.69
N PRO A 78 -2.05 4.38 -5.11
CA PRO A 78 -3.33 3.96 -4.55
C PRO A 78 -3.62 4.58 -3.18
N THR A 79 -4.90 4.61 -2.81
CA THR A 79 -5.30 4.75 -1.41
C THR A 79 -5.01 3.47 -0.64
N TRP A 80 -4.96 3.55 0.70
CA TRP A 80 -4.85 2.35 1.54
C TRP A 80 -5.95 1.32 1.24
N GLU A 81 -7.20 1.75 1.01
CA GLU A 81 -8.32 0.85 0.70
C GLU A 81 -8.14 0.12 -0.65
N GLN A 82 -7.65 0.81 -1.68
CA GLN A 82 -7.36 0.15 -2.96
C GLN A 82 -6.29 -0.94 -2.81
N VAL A 83 -5.29 -0.71 -1.96
CA VAL A 83 -4.25 -1.71 -1.66
C VAL A 83 -4.83 -2.93 -0.95
N PHE A 84 -5.64 -2.73 0.09
CA PHE A 84 -6.28 -3.84 0.81
C PHE A 84 -7.25 -4.61 -0.08
N LYS A 85 -8.04 -3.93 -0.92
CA LYS A 85 -8.90 -4.58 -1.92
C LYS A 85 -8.10 -5.47 -2.86
N TRP A 86 -7.00 -4.96 -3.41
CA TRP A 86 -6.15 -5.72 -4.32
C TRP A 86 -5.56 -6.96 -3.65
N PHE A 87 -5.06 -6.86 -2.41
CA PHE A 87 -4.55 -8.03 -1.68
C PHE A 87 -5.66 -9.07 -1.38
N ARG A 88 -6.88 -8.63 -1.05
CA ARG A 88 -8.02 -9.54 -0.85
C ARG A 88 -8.34 -10.34 -2.11
N GLU A 89 -8.30 -9.70 -3.28
CA GLU A 89 -8.48 -10.37 -4.59
C GLU A 89 -7.36 -11.40 -4.87
N HIS A 90 -6.21 -11.26 -4.21
CA HIS A 90 -5.09 -12.19 -4.27
C HIS A 90 -5.02 -13.15 -3.07
N ASN A 91 -6.15 -13.39 -2.40
CA ASN A 91 -6.29 -14.33 -1.28
C ASN A 91 -5.46 -13.99 -0.02
N LEU A 92 -5.10 -12.72 0.15
CA LEU A 92 -4.45 -12.19 1.33
C LEU A 92 -5.43 -11.23 2.04
N HIS A 93 -6.07 -11.73 3.10
CA HIS A 93 -6.94 -10.92 3.95
C HIS A 93 -6.13 -10.29 5.06
N SER A 94 -6.49 -9.06 5.46
CA SER A 94 -5.77 -8.35 6.50
C SER A 94 -6.72 -7.61 7.43
N GLU A 95 -6.39 -7.62 8.72
CA GLU A 95 -7.16 -6.96 9.76
C GLU A 95 -6.22 -6.22 10.70
N ILE A 96 -6.67 -5.08 11.24
CA ILE A 96 -6.00 -4.36 12.32
C ILE A 96 -6.91 -4.42 13.53
N TRP A 97 -6.37 -4.82 14.67
CA TRP A 97 -7.11 -4.91 15.93
C TRP A 97 -6.55 -3.92 16.95
N TYR A 98 -7.38 -3.62 17.94
CA TYR A 98 -7.04 -2.78 19.08
C TYR A 98 -7.30 -3.56 20.36
N LYS A 99 -6.25 -3.76 21.15
CA LYS A 99 -6.31 -4.46 22.44
C LYS A 99 -5.27 -3.90 23.40
N ILE A 100 -5.75 -3.29 24.49
CA ILE A 100 -4.87 -2.87 25.58
C ILE A 100 -4.47 -4.11 26.39
N GLY A 101 -3.16 -4.36 26.44
CA GLY A 101 -2.55 -5.28 27.40
C GLY A 101 -1.73 -4.50 28.43
N HIS A 102 -1.43 -5.13 29.55
CA HIS A 102 -0.57 -4.58 30.59
C HIS A 102 0.52 -5.59 30.96
N TYR A 103 1.67 -5.11 31.40
CA TYR A 103 2.76 -5.92 31.93
C TYR A 103 3.39 -5.23 33.14
N GLU A 104 4.02 -6.00 34.02
CA GLU A 104 4.76 -5.45 35.16
C GLU A 104 6.25 -5.37 34.83
N GLU A 105 6.85 -4.22 35.09
CA GLU A 105 8.28 -3.97 34.96
C GLU A 105 8.73 -3.09 36.12
N ASP A 106 9.72 -3.54 36.90
CA ASP A 106 10.22 -2.86 38.10
C ASP A 106 9.15 -2.53 39.16
N GLY A 107 8.10 -3.36 39.25
CA GLY A 107 6.98 -3.14 40.18
C GLY A 107 5.97 -2.09 39.72
N GLU A 108 6.11 -1.55 38.51
CA GLU A 108 5.14 -0.66 37.87
C GLU A 108 4.34 -1.41 36.79
N VAL A 109 3.03 -1.19 36.75
CA VAL A 109 2.16 -1.71 35.68
C VAL A 109 2.26 -0.76 34.49
N LYS A 110 2.76 -1.26 33.36
CA LYS A 110 2.90 -0.54 32.10
C LYS A 110 1.93 -1.06 31.06
N GLU A 111 1.51 -0.18 30.16
CA GLU A 111 0.69 -0.54 29.01
C GLU A 111 1.54 -1.14 27.89
N THR A 112 0.98 -2.10 27.18
CA THR A 112 1.54 -2.61 25.92
C THR A 112 1.02 -1.81 24.73
N PRO A 113 1.77 -1.74 23.62
CA PRO A 113 1.28 -1.08 22.41
C PRO A 113 -0.04 -1.74 21.94
N PRO A 114 -1.14 -0.98 21.77
CA PRO A 114 -2.47 -1.58 21.69
C PRO A 114 -2.86 -2.03 20.29
N TYR A 115 -2.17 -1.59 19.23
CA TYR A 115 -2.51 -1.97 17.87
C TYR A 115 -1.69 -3.17 17.41
N ASN A 116 -2.34 -4.17 16.83
CA ASN A 116 -1.69 -5.25 16.11
C ASN A 116 -2.44 -5.55 14.81
N TYR A 117 -1.87 -6.38 13.95
CA TYR A 117 -2.52 -6.78 12.71
C TYR A 117 -2.33 -8.27 12.43
N GLY A 118 -3.30 -8.83 11.69
CA GLY A 118 -3.28 -10.19 11.17
C GLY A 118 -3.32 -10.20 9.66
N ILE A 119 -2.58 -11.12 9.05
CA ILE A 119 -2.63 -11.46 7.63
C ILE A 119 -3.04 -12.92 7.53
N LEU A 120 -4.13 -13.18 6.82
CA LEU A 120 -4.74 -14.48 6.69
C LEU A 120 -4.75 -14.91 5.22
N ASN A 121 -4.52 -16.20 4.98
CA ASN A 121 -4.77 -16.78 3.66
C ASN A 121 -6.28 -17.07 3.45
N LYS A 122 -6.65 -17.58 2.28
CA LYS A 122 -8.05 -17.96 1.96
C LYS A 122 -8.70 -18.99 2.89
N LYS A 123 -7.93 -19.69 3.72
CA LYS A 123 -8.42 -20.66 4.71
C LYS A 123 -8.50 -20.07 6.12
N ALA A 124 -8.29 -18.75 6.27
CA ALA A 124 -8.16 -18.08 7.55
C ALA A 124 -6.96 -18.57 8.39
N GLU A 125 -5.92 -19.12 7.75
CA GLU A 125 -4.68 -19.48 8.45
C GLU A 125 -3.78 -18.23 8.52
N PRO A 126 -3.21 -17.90 9.70
CA PRO A 126 -2.31 -16.76 9.86
C PRO A 126 -1.00 -16.95 9.11
N LEU A 127 -0.53 -15.88 8.46
CA LEU A 127 0.69 -15.85 7.64
C LEU A 127 1.80 -14.97 8.24
N ASN A 128 1.49 -14.16 9.24
CA ASN A 128 2.42 -13.26 9.91
C ASN A 128 2.57 -13.61 11.40
N ALA A 129 3.65 -13.12 12.00
CA ALA A 129 3.81 -13.11 13.45
C ALA A 129 3.04 -11.94 14.07
N GLU A 130 2.77 -12.02 15.37
CA GLU A 130 2.14 -10.91 16.10
C GLU A 130 3.16 -9.79 16.35
N TYR A 131 2.84 -8.59 15.85
CA TYR A 131 3.57 -7.36 16.08
C TYR A 131 2.64 -6.30 16.66
N TYR A 132 3.17 -5.50 17.60
CA TYR A 132 2.40 -4.51 18.35
C TYR A 132 2.95 -3.10 18.11
N PHE A 133 2.03 -2.14 17.98
CA PHE A 133 2.31 -0.74 17.62
C PHE A 133 1.51 0.21 18.52
N TRP A 134 2.10 1.38 18.79
CA TRP A 134 1.45 2.42 19.57
C TRP A 134 0.38 3.18 18.77
N PHE A 135 0.57 3.27 17.45
CA PHE A 135 -0.29 4.04 16.56
C PHE A 135 -0.85 3.17 15.44
N TYR A 136 -2.11 3.46 15.06
CA TYR A 136 -2.79 2.78 13.97
C TYR A 136 -2.06 2.98 12.63
N GLU A 137 -1.52 4.17 12.40
CA GLU A 137 -0.82 4.53 11.18
C GLU A 137 0.43 3.67 10.96
N ASP A 138 1.19 3.41 12.03
CA ASP A 138 2.37 2.54 12.00
C ASP A 138 1.98 1.08 11.73
N ALA A 139 0.95 0.58 12.43
CA ALA A 139 0.41 -0.75 12.21
C ALA A 139 -0.07 -0.94 10.76
N ARG A 140 -0.80 0.05 10.23
CA ARG A 140 -1.31 0.03 8.85
C ARG A 140 -0.18 0.04 7.82
N GLN A 141 0.86 0.83 8.03
CA GLN A 141 2.00 0.89 7.12
C GLN A 141 2.78 -0.44 7.12
N GLU A 142 3.11 -0.97 8.30
CA GLU A 142 3.83 -2.24 8.42
C GLU A 142 3.02 -3.42 7.88
N LEU A 143 1.70 -3.42 8.10
CA LEU A 143 0.79 -4.41 7.52
C LEU A 143 0.92 -4.47 5.98
N VAL A 144 0.89 -3.31 5.31
CA VAL A 144 1.06 -3.28 3.84
C VAL A 144 2.45 -3.73 3.41
N LEU A 145 3.49 -3.36 4.15
CA LEU A 145 4.85 -3.82 3.87
C LEU A 145 4.98 -5.35 4.02
N GLU A 146 4.34 -5.93 5.03
CA GLU A 146 4.35 -7.38 5.22
C GLU A 146 3.49 -8.11 4.16
N LEU A 147 2.34 -7.57 3.77
CA LEU A 147 1.54 -8.08 2.65
C LEU A 147 2.36 -8.14 1.35
N ILE A 148 3.13 -7.09 1.03
CA ILE A 148 4.04 -7.08 -0.12
C ILE A 148 5.10 -8.17 -0.01
N LYS A 149 5.71 -8.35 1.18
CA LYS A 149 6.73 -9.39 1.41
C LYS A 149 6.15 -10.79 1.22
N ILE A 150 4.99 -11.08 1.81
CA ILE A 150 4.30 -12.38 1.70
C ILE A 150 3.92 -12.65 0.24
N TYR A 151 3.34 -11.67 -0.44
CA TYR A 151 2.94 -11.82 -1.84
C TYR A 151 4.13 -12.12 -2.76
N LYS A 152 5.28 -11.46 -2.57
CA LYS A 152 6.52 -11.79 -3.29
C LYS A 152 6.91 -13.25 -3.07
N LYS A 153 6.99 -13.70 -1.81
CA LYS A 153 7.33 -15.09 -1.46
C LYS A 153 6.39 -16.11 -2.09
N MET A 154 5.09 -15.83 -2.15
CA MET A 154 4.11 -16.72 -2.77
C MET A 154 4.28 -16.84 -4.29
N ASN A 155 4.84 -15.81 -4.95
CA ASN A 155 5.00 -15.74 -6.39
C ASN A 155 6.45 -15.96 -6.87
N GLU A 156 7.40 -16.12 -5.96
CA GLU A 156 8.76 -16.57 -6.28
C GLU A 156 8.70 -18.03 -6.75
N LYS A 157 9.16 -18.29 -7.98
CA LYS A 157 9.30 -19.66 -8.47
C LYS A 157 10.28 -20.41 -7.56
N PRO A 158 10.00 -21.66 -7.15
CA PRO A 158 10.98 -22.45 -6.44
C PRO A 158 12.23 -22.56 -7.32
N THR A 159 13.35 -22.04 -6.85
CA THR A 159 14.66 -22.28 -7.45
C THR A 159 14.94 -23.77 -7.32
N CYS A 160 14.61 -24.53 -8.37
CA CYS A 160 15.07 -25.89 -8.51
C CYS A 160 16.60 -25.81 -8.64
N ASN A 161 17.30 -25.94 -7.52
CA ASN A 161 18.71 -26.27 -7.50
C ASN A 161 18.81 -27.61 -8.23
N ARG A 162 19.10 -27.56 -9.54
CA ARG A 162 19.56 -28.71 -10.30
C ARG A 162 20.87 -29.15 -9.65
N ILE A 163 20.75 -30.08 -8.71
CA ILE A 163 21.85 -30.98 -8.36
C ILE A 163 22.20 -31.66 -9.67
N ARG A 164 23.27 -31.19 -10.33
CA ARG A 164 23.94 -31.95 -11.39
C ARG A 164 24.40 -33.24 -10.72
N ARG A 165 23.64 -34.31 -10.90
CA ARG A 165 24.11 -35.66 -10.64
C ARG A 165 24.92 -36.11 -11.85
N ALA A 166 26.10 -36.66 -11.53
CA ALA A 166 27.14 -37.24 -12.37
C ALA A 166 27.99 -36.22 -13.14
#